data_AF-A0A949GM48-F1
#
_entry.id   AF-A0A949GM48-F1
#
_cell.length_a   1.000
_cell.length_b   1.000
_cell.length_c   1.000
_cell.angle_alpha   90.00
_cell.angle_beta   90.00
_cell.angle_gamma   90.00
#
_symmetry.space_group_name_H-M   'P 1'
#
loop_
_entity.id
_entity.type
_entity.pdbx_description
1 polymer ?
#
loop_
_entity_poly.entity_id
_entity_poly.type
_entity_poly.pdbx_seq_one_letter_code
_entity_poly.pdbx_strand_id
1 'polypeptide(L)'
;QIRKNVLLWAGCVAGALQDTEYTAKLKAAGFADIGIEPTRICKAEDAREWLKELGIDFETVAPYVDGKFVSAFVRATKPRG
;
A
#
# COMPACT_ATOMS: atom_id res chain seq x y z
N GLN A 1 16.30 -0.69 8.68
CA GLN A 1 16.65 -1.64 7.60
C GLN A 1 15.45 -2.50 7.17
N ILE A 2 14.74 -3.14 8.10
CA ILE A 2 13.59 -4.02 7.84
C ILE A 2 12.52 -3.37 6.95
N ARG A 3 12.15 -2.11 7.24
CA ARG A 3 11.16 -1.37 6.44
C ARG A 3 11.54 -1.21 4.96
N LYS A 4 12.82 -1.06 4.61
CA LYS A 4 13.30 -1.01 3.22
C LYS A 4 13.27 -2.37 2.53
N ASN A 5 13.57 -3.44 3.26
CA ASN A 5 13.53 -4.80 2.72
C ASN A 5 12.08 -5.30 2.51
N VAL A 6 11.15 -4.84 3.35
CA VAL A 6 9.70 -5.04 3.15
C VAL A 6 9.17 -4.20 1.98
N LEU A 7 9.67 -2.97 1.78
CA LEU A 7 9.34 -2.16 0.60
C LEU A 7 9.82 -2.82 -0.71
N LEU A 8 10.85 -3.66 -0.67
CA LEU A 8 11.33 -4.45 -1.82
C LEU A 8 10.46 -5.69 -2.11
N TRP A 9 9.66 -6.17 -1.15
CA TRP A 9 8.84 -7.40 -1.27
C TRP A 9 7.73 -7.31 -2.29
N ALA A 10 6.96 -6.24 -2.28
CA ALA A 10 5.96 -6.06 -3.30
C ALA A 10 6.46 -4.95 -4.21
N GLY A 11 6.92 -5.30 -5.41
CA GLY A 11 7.12 -4.30 -6.48
C GLY A 11 5.89 -3.40 -6.69
N CYS A 12 4.69 -3.82 -6.25
CA CYS A 12 3.47 -3.00 -6.16
C CYS A 12 3.32 -2.18 -4.86
N VAL A 13 3.91 -2.60 -3.74
CA VAL A 13 3.87 -1.90 -2.42
C VAL A 13 5.02 -0.92 -2.26
N ALA A 14 6.15 -1.12 -2.95
CA ALA A 14 7.22 -0.14 -3.06
C ALA A 14 6.70 1.24 -3.54
N GLY A 15 5.67 1.20 -4.39
CA GLY A 15 4.93 2.37 -4.89
C GLY A 15 3.62 2.65 -4.15
N ALA A 16 3.27 1.88 -3.12
CA ALA A 16 2.06 2.13 -2.34
C ALA A 16 2.25 3.42 -1.54
N LEU A 17 1.36 4.37 -1.80
CA LEU A 17 1.30 5.65 -1.12
C LEU A 17 0.38 5.51 0.09
N GLN A 18 0.64 6.30 1.13
CA GLN A 18 -0.37 6.50 2.16
C GLN A 18 -1.62 7.11 1.50
N ASP A 19 -2.79 6.72 1.99
CA ASP A 19 -4.09 7.27 1.59
C ASP A 19 -4.07 8.80 1.58
N THR A 20 -3.57 9.41 2.65
CA THR A 20 -3.40 10.86 2.81
C THR A 20 -2.49 11.47 1.76
N GLU A 21 -1.36 10.83 1.45
CA GLU A 21 -0.43 11.29 0.43
C GLU A 21 -1.05 11.19 -0.97
N TYR A 22 -1.77 10.11 -1.26
CA TYR A 22 -2.45 9.92 -2.54
C TYR A 22 -3.58 10.94 -2.72
N THR A 23 -4.41 11.15 -1.69
CA THR A 23 -5.45 12.18 -1.70
C THR A 23 -4.87 13.58 -1.85
N ALA A 24 -3.75 13.89 -1.18
CA ALA A 24 -3.09 15.20 -1.33
C ALA A 24 -2.61 15.43 -2.77
N LYS A 25 -2.02 14.41 -3.41
CA LYS A 25 -1.60 14.47 -4.82
C LYS A 25 -2.78 14.66 -5.76
N LEU A 26 -3.90 13.95 -5.55
CA LEU A 26 -5.12 14.11 -6.34
C LEU A 26 -5.72 15.52 -6.19
N LYS A 27 -5.76 16.07 -4.95
CA LYS A 27 -6.19 17.45 -4.71
C LYS A 27 -5.30 18.46 -5.44
N ALA A 28 -3.98 18.29 -5.35
CA ALA A 28 -3.02 19.15 -6.03
C ALA A 28 -3.16 19.10 -7.57
N ALA A 29 -3.57 17.96 -8.11
CA ALA A 29 -3.88 17.78 -9.53
C ALA A 29 -5.26 18.34 -9.95
N GLY A 30 -6.02 18.92 -9.01
CA GLY A 30 -7.32 19.56 -9.26
C GLY A 30 -8.51 18.60 -9.22
N PHE A 31 -8.37 17.43 -8.61
CA PHE A 31 -9.50 16.54 -8.36
C PHE A 31 -10.21 16.89 -7.05
N ALA A 32 -11.53 16.75 -7.06
CA ALA A 32 -12.45 16.86 -5.92
C ALA A 32 -13.19 15.53 -5.71
N ASP A 33 -14.00 15.43 -4.65
CA ASP A 33 -14.78 14.23 -4.30
C ASP A 33 -13.97 12.93 -4.31
N ILE A 34 -12.80 12.96 -3.66
CA ILE A 34 -11.87 11.83 -3.61
C ILE A 34 -12.34 10.81 -2.58
N GLY A 35 -12.74 9.62 -3.04
CA GLY A 35 -13.05 8.45 -2.24
C GLY A 35 -12.05 7.33 -2.46
N ILE A 36 -11.62 6.68 -1.36
CA ILE A 36 -10.76 5.50 -1.38
C ILE A 36 -11.54 4.35 -0.73
N GLU A 37 -11.84 3.31 -1.50
CA GLU A 37 -12.60 2.14 -1.07
C GLU A 37 -11.67 0.92 -1.04
N PRO A 38 -11.31 0.38 0.15
CA PRO A 38 -10.47 -0.80 0.23
C PRO A 38 -11.21 -2.02 -0.33
N THR A 39 -10.52 -2.78 -1.18
CA THR A 39 -11.07 -3.97 -1.86
C THR A 39 -10.49 -5.27 -1.32
N ARG A 40 -9.21 -5.27 -0.96
CA ARG A 40 -8.52 -6.40 -0.35
C ARG A 40 -7.50 -5.91 0.65
N ILE A 41 -7.53 -6.47 1.84
CA ILE A 41 -6.49 -6.29 2.84
C ILE A 41 -5.38 -7.31 2.56
N CYS A 42 -4.14 -6.83 2.41
CA CYS A 42 -2.99 -7.70 2.26
C CYS A 42 -2.62 -8.24 3.64
N LYS A 43 -2.62 -9.58 3.76
CA LYS A 43 -2.21 -10.25 4.98
C LYS A 43 -0.72 -10.46 4.97
N ALA A 44 -0.09 -10.47 6.14
CA ALA A 44 1.32 -10.83 6.23
C ALA A 44 1.56 -12.24 5.65
N GLU A 45 0.62 -13.16 5.82
CA GLU A 45 0.67 -14.54 5.32
C GLU A 45 0.89 -14.63 3.81
N ASP A 46 0.37 -13.67 3.04
CA ASP A 46 0.60 -13.57 1.58
C ASP A 46 2.11 -13.36 1.25
N ALA A 47 2.92 -12.93 2.23
CA ALA A 47 4.36 -12.70 2.12
C ALA A 47 5.24 -13.88 2.50
N ARG A 48 4.67 -14.93 3.12
CA ARG A 48 5.44 -15.93 3.87
C ARG A 48 6.42 -16.70 3.01
N GLU A 49 5.99 -17.16 1.84
CA GLU A 49 6.82 -17.97 0.94
C GLU A 49 7.99 -17.17 0.37
N TRP A 50 7.78 -15.90 0.03
CA TRP A 50 8.83 -15.04 -0.52
C TRP A 50 9.81 -14.52 0.55
N LEU A 51 9.31 -14.17 1.74
CA LEU A 51 10.19 -13.78 2.86
C LEU A 51 11.17 -14.91 3.21
N LYS A 52 10.71 -16.16 3.09
CA LYS A 52 11.55 -17.35 3.21
C LYS A 52 12.62 -17.43 2.11
N GLU A 53 12.27 -17.12 0.85
CA GLU A 53 13.26 -17.06 -0.26
C GLU A 53 14.33 -15.98 -0.05
N LEU A 54 13.96 -14.85 0.57
CA LEU A 54 14.91 -13.79 0.93
C LEU A 54 15.69 -14.04 2.23
N GLY A 55 15.42 -15.12 2.95
CA GLY A 55 16.03 -15.40 4.26
C GLY A 55 15.64 -14.38 5.34
N ILE A 56 14.50 -13.71 5.19
CA ILE A 56 13.96 -12.75 6.16
C ILE A 56 13.01 -13.50 7.10
N ASP A 57 13.17 -13.29 8.41
CA ASP A 57 12.28 -13.90 9.40
C ASP A 57 10.88 -13.28 9.32
N PHE A 58 9.91 -14.10 8.93
CA PHE A 58 8.50 -13.75 8.81
C PHE A 58 7.93 -13.16 10.10
N GLU A 59 8.26 -13.73 11.26
CA GLU A 59 7.67 -13.33 12.55
C GLU A 59 8.13 -11.91 12.94
N THR A 60 9.30 -11.48 12.45
CA THR A 60 9.80 -10.11 12.67
C THR A 60 9.14 -9.08 11.75
N VAL A 61 8.54 -9.52 10.63
CA VAL A 61 7.96 -8.66 9.59
C VAL A 61 6.45 -8.60 9.68
N ALA A 62 5.79 -9.71 10.03
CA ALA A 62 4.34 -9.83 10.04
C ALA A 62 3.63 -8.69 10.80
N PRO A 63 4.06 -8.27 12.01
CA PRO A 63 3.41 -7.16 12.75
C PRO A 63 3.48 -5.80 12.04
N TYR A 64 4.39 -5.64 11.09
CA TYR A 64 4.59 -4.40 10.34
C TYR A 64 3.88 -4.38 8.99
N VAL A 65 3.35 -5.53 8.54
CA VAL A 65 2.72 -5.69 7.22
C VAL A 65 1.26 -6.05 7.36
N ASP A 66 0.92 -6.90 8.34
CA ASP A 66 -0.42 -7.44 8.48
C ASP A 66 -1.46 -6.35 8.64
N GLY A 67 -2.42 -6.31 7.72
CA GLY A 67 -3.51 -5.33 7.74
C GLY A 67 -3.12 -3.89 7.39
N LYS A 68 -1.83 -3.59 7.16
CA LYS A 68 -1.33 -2.22 6.93
C LYS A 68 -1.28 -1.82 5.45
N PHE A 69 -1.42 -2.78 4.57
CA PHE A 69 -1.46 -2.55 3.12
C PHE A 69 -2.77 -3.06 2.57
N VAL A 70 -3.35 -2.28 1.65
CA VAL A 70 -4.60 -2.61 1.00
C VAL A 70 -4.50 -2.32 -0.49
N SER A 71 -5.17 -3.14 -1.28
CA SER A 71 -5.64 -2.73 -2.60
C SER A 71 -6.92 -1.93 -2.41
N ALA A 72 -7.06 -0.82 -3.12
CA ALA A 72 -8.24 0.03 -3.04
C ALA A 72 -8.67 0.54 -4.42
N PHE A 73 -9.97 0.71 -4.61
CA PHE A 73 -10.49 1.55 -5.68
C PHE A 73 -10.39 3.00 -5.26
N VAL A 74 -9.93 3.87 -6.17
CA VAL A 74 -9.95 5.31 -5.96
C VAL A 74 -10.86 5.95 -6.99
N ARG A 75 -11.81 6.75 -6.52
CA ARG A 75 -12.74 7.53 -7.32
C ARG A 75 -12.53 8.99 -7.00
N ALA A 76 -12.44 9.82 -8.04
CA ALA A 76 -12.31 11.26 -7.88
C ALA A 76 -12.91 11.96 -9.11
N THR A 77 -13.41 13.17 -8.93
CA THR A 77 -14.03 13.96 -10.00
C THR A 77 -13.16 15.18 -10.29
N LYS A 78 -12.83 15.39 -11.56
CA LYS A 78 -12.20 16.64 -12.01
C LYS A 78 -13.31 17.64 -12.37
N PRO A 79 -13.42 18.80 -11.69
CA PRO A 79 -14.38 19.81 -12.08
C PRO A 79 -14.10 20.26 -13.52
N ARG A 80 -15.13 20.43 -14.34
CA ARG A 80 -14.96 21.12 -15.62
C ARG A 80 -14.64 22.58 -15.31
N GLY A 81 -13.48 23.03 -15.78
CA GLY A 81 -13.12 24.45 -15.79
C GLY A 81 -14.03 25.24 -16.72
#